data_AF-A0A7V9R9Z4-F1
#
_entry.id   AF-A0A7V9R9Z4-F1
#
_cell.length_a   1.000
_cell.length_b   1.000
_cell.length_c   1.000
_cell.angle_alpha   90.00
_cell.angle_beta   90.00
_cell.angle_gamma   90.00
#
_symmetry.space_group_name_H-M   'P 1'
#
loop_
_entity.id
_entity.type
_entity.pdbx_description
1 polymer ?
#
loop_
_entity_poly.entity_id
_entity_poly.type
_entity_poly.pdbx_seq_one_letter_code
_entity_poly.pdbx_strand_id
1 'polypeptide(L)'
;MTITIAGIEFDNVEYYRRGDVLSLWVGEPRKPAYDDASPEGHYLQFGEDGALIAITIVNARSIFEREGKIPITLPTHQVEATDLGAVLAAA
;
A
#
# COMPACT_ATOMS: atom_id res chain seq x y z
N MET A 1 5.43 -14.89 5.09
CA MET A 1 6.21 -13.81 5.73
C MET A 1 5.31 -12.61 5.79
N THR A 2 5.23 -11.92 6.92
CA THR A 2 4.43 -10.70 7.05
C THR A 2 5.35 -9.47 7.10
N ILE A 3 4.90 -8.35 6.55
CA ILE A 3 5.58 -7.05 6.62
C ILE A 3 4.55 -6.01 7.01
N THR A 4 4.89 -5.14 7.96
CA THR A 4 4.03 -4.03 8.38
C THR A 4 4.57 -2.72 7.82
N ILE A 5 3.74 -1.98 7.07
CA ILE A 5 4.07 -0.64 6.54
C ILE A 5 2.93 0.29 6.92
N ALA A 6 3.25 1.41 7.58
CA ALA A 6 2.27 2.40 8.03
C ALA A 6 1.07 1.82 8.80
N GLY A 7 1.30 0.76 9.59
CA GLY A 7 0.25 0.08 10.37
C GLY A 7 -0.59 -0.95 9.60
N ILE A 8 -0.34 -1.13 8.31
CA ILE A 8 -0.98 -2.14 7.46
C ILE A 8 -0.10 -3.39 7.42
N GLU A 9 -0.66 -4.55 7.73
CA GLU A 9 0.02 -5.84 7.62
C GLU A 9 -0.21 -6.45 6.24
N PHE A 10 0.88 -6.68 5.51
CA PHE A 10 0.91 -7.40 4.25
C PHE A 10 1.42 -8.82 4.52
N ASP A 11 0.58 -9.83 4.30
CA ASP A 11 0.84 -11.23 4.59
C ASP A 11 1.13 -12.08 3.35
N ASN A 12 0.86 -11.52 2.16
CA ASN A 12 1.26 -12.09 0.88
C ASN A 12 2.33 -11.19 0.23
N VAL A 13 3.57 -11.70 0.19
CA VAL A 13 4.77 -10.96 -0.18
C VAL A 13 5.54 -11.75 -1.23
N GLU A 14 5.67 -11.20 -2.44
CA GLU A 14 6.35 -11.84 -3.56
C GLU A 14 7.38 -10.91 -4.19
N TYR A 15 8.62 -11.38 -4.34
CA TYR A 15 9.68 -10.65 -5.05
C TYR A 15 10.00 -11.31 -6.39
N TYR A 16 9.63 -10.64 -7.48
CA TYR A 16 9.96 -11.05 -8.84
C TYR A 16 11.35 -10.56 -9.24
N ARG A 17 12.37 -11.38 -8.95
CA ARG A 17 13.78 -11.05 -9.14
C ARG A 17 14.15 -10.57 -10.55
N ARG A 18 13.55 -11.13 -11.61
CA ARG A 18 13.91 -10.78 -13.00
C ARG A 18 13.47 -9.36 -13.38
N GLY A 19 12.36 -8.89 -12.81
CA GLY A 19 11.85 -7.54 -13.04
C GLY A 19 12.24 -6.53 -11.96
N ASP A 20 12.91 -6.97 -10.89
CA ASP A 20 13.16 -6.17 -9.69
C ASP A 20 11.86 -5.55 -9.13
N VAL A 21 10.83 -6.38 -8.96
CA VAL A 21 9.51 -5.96 -8.47
C VAL A 21 9.18 -6.70 -7.18
N LEU A 22 8.80 -5.95 -6.15
CA LEU A 22 8.29 -6.48 -4.88
C LEU A 22 6.79 -6.17 -4.78
N SER A 23 5.97 -7.21 -4.77
CA SER A 23 4.52 -7.14 -4.61
C SER A 23 4.15 -7.46 -3.17
N LEU A 24 3.39 -6.57 -2.55
CA LEU A 24 2.87 -6.69 -1.19
C LEU A 24 1.35 -6.67 -1.25
N TRP A 25 0.68 -7.67 -0.68
CA TRP A 25 -0.77 -7.80 -0.66
C TRP A 25 -1.28 -8.05 0.76
N VAL A 26 -2.45 -7.48 1.06
CA VAL A 26 -3.27 -7.82 2.22
C VAL A 26 -4.20 -8.97 1.82
N GLY A 27 -3.91 -10.17 2.32
CA GLY A 27 -4.57 -11.42 1.93
C GLY A 27 -4.24 -11.84 0.50
N GLU A 28 -5.15 -12.59 -0.11
CA GLU A 28 -4.98 -13.05 -1.49
C GLU A 28 -5.06 -11.91 -2.51
N PRO A 29 -4.21 -11.95 -3.57
CA PRO A 29 -4.28 -11.01 -4.68
C PRO A 29 -5.66 -10.98 -5.32
N ARG A 30 -6.16 -9.76 -5.55
CA ARG A 30 -7.49 -9.53 -6.11
C ARG A 30 -7.51 -8.27 -6.95
N LYS A 31 -8.53 -8.13 -7.79
CA LYS A 31 -8.72 -6.91 -8.58
C LYS A 31 -9.00 -5.73 -7.64
N PRO A 32 -8.24 -4.63 -7.71
CA PRO A 32 -8.55 -3.43 -6.95
C PRO A 32 -9.78 -2.69 -7.48
N ALA A 33 -10.39 -1.89 -6.63
CA ALA A 33 -11.46 -0.97 -7.02
C ALA A 33 -10.88 0.22 -7.81
N TYR A 34 -9.73 0.73 -7.37
CA TYR A 34 -8.95 1.72 -8.11
C TYR A 34 -7.45 1.60 -7.82
N ASP A 35 -6.64 2.16 -8.72
CA ASP A 35 -5.19 2.22 -8.61
C ASP A 35 -4.73 3.69 -8.52
N ASP A 36 -3.62 3.92 -7.84
CA ASP A 36 -2.88 5.17 -7.80
C ASP A 36 -1.38 4.89 -7.94
N ALA A 37 -0.57 5.94 -8.12
CA ALA A 37 0.87 5.84 -8.14
C ALA A 37 1.48 6.76 -7.08
N SER A 38 2.44 6.22 -6.30
CA SER A 38 3.24 7.06 -5.43
C SER A 38 4.12 8.01 -6.28
N PRO A 39 4.54 9.16 -5.73
CA PRO A 39 5.53 10.04 -6.36
C PRO A 39 6.82 9.33 -6.79
N GLU A 40 7.21 8.26 -6.10
CA GLU A 40 8.37 7.43 -6.44
C GLU A 40 8.11 6.45 -7.61
N GLY A 41 6.88 6.37 -8.11
CA GLY A 41 6.46 5.51 -9.21
C GLY A 41 6.07 4.09 -8.80
N HIS A 42 5.76 3.86 -7.52
CA HIS A 42 5.22 2.59 -7.03
C HIS A 42 3.71 2.53 -7.22
N TYR A 43 3.16 1.36 -7.52
CA TYR A 43 1.71 1.21 -7.69
C TYR A 43 1.06 0.99 -6.34
N LEU A 44 0.03 1.76 -6.05
CA LEU A 44 -0.79 1.67 -4.85
C LEU A 44 -2.19 1.22 -5.26
N GLN A 45 -2.70 0.16 -4.64
CA GLN A 45 -3.95 -0.48 -5.08
C GLN A 45 -4.94 -0.50 -3.92
N PHE A 46 -6.18 -0.09 -4.18
CA PHE A 46 -7.17 0.17 -3.14
C PHE A 46 -8.43 -0.68 -3.30
N GLY A 47 -9.02 -1.06 -2.16
CA GLY A 47 -10.30 -1.75 -2.07
C GLY A 47 -11.49 -0.80 -2.27
N GLU A 48 -12.70 -1.37 -2.29
CA GLU A 48 -13.95 -0.60 -2.44
C GLU A 48 -14.21 0.38 -1.28
N ASP A 49 -13.66 0.07 -0.10
CA ASP A 49 -13.70 0.88 1.12
C ASP A 49 -12.59 1.96 1.17
N GLY A 50 -11.78 2.08 0.11
CA GLY A 50 -10.64 3.00 0.08
C GLY A 50 -9.42 2.51 0.87
N ALA A 51 -9.45 1.30 1.44
CA ALA A 51 -8.29 0.75 2.12
C ALA A 51 -7.19 0.37 1.12
N LEU A 52 -5.93 0.62 1.47
CA LEU A 52 -4.79 0.15 0.69
C LEU A 52 -4.67 -1.37 0.84
N ILE A 53 -4.84 -2.11 -0.25
CA ILE A 53 -4.85 -3.58 -0.28
C ILE A 53 -3.59 -4.17 -0.92
N ALA A 54 -2.86 -3.38 -1.69
CA ALA A 54 -1.58 -3.78 -2.27
C ALA A 54 -0.63 -2.62 -2.57
N ILE A 55 0.66 -2.93 -2.57
CA ILE A 55 1.74 -2.06 -3.06
C ILE A 55 2.61 -2.88 -4.01
N THR A 56 2.83 -2.38 -5.22
CA THR A 56 3.87 -2.90 -6.13
C THR A 56 5.05 -1.93 -6.18
N ILE A 57 6.15 -2.33 -5.54
CA ILE A 57 7.39 -1.57 -5.50
C ILE A 57 8.25 -1.98 -6.69
N VAL A 58 8.45 -1.05 -7.62
CA VAL A 58 9.33 -1.21 -8.77
C VAL A 58 10.78 -0.85 -8.41
N ASN A 59 11.74 -1.56 -9.00
CA ASN A 59 13.18 -1.42 -8.74
C ASN A 59 13.56 -1.59 -7.26
N ALA A 60 12.85 -2.46 -6.53
CA ALA A 60 12.94 -2.56 -5.07
C ALA A 60 14.37 -2.80 -4.56
N ARG A 61 15.06 -3.79 -5.14
CA ARG A 61 16.43 -4.12 -4.76
C ARG A 61 17.40 -3.05 -5.22
N SER A 62 17.27 -2.53 -6.43
CA SER A 62 18.14 -1.47 -6.95
C SER A 62 18.07 -0.20 -6.10
N ILE A 63 16.87 0.21 -5.69
CA ILE A 63 16.66 1.37 -4.81
C ILE A 63 17.28 1.10 -3.43
N PHE A 64 17.00 -0.07 -2.84
CA PHE A 64 17.53 -0.41 -1.53
C PHE A 64 19.06 -0.47 -1.49
N GLU A 65 19.71 -1.08 -2.48
CA GLU A 65 21.17 -1.17 -2.55
C GLU A 65 21.82 0.21 -2.74
N ARG A 66 21.16 1.12 -3.47
CA ARG A 66 21.65 2.49 -3.71
C ARG A 66 21.45 3.41 -2.51
N GLU A 67 20.31 3.31 -1.83
CA GLU A 67 19.84 4.33 -0.86
C GLU A 67 19.79 3.83 0.58
N GLY A 68 19.96 2.51 0.80
CA GLY A 68 19.81 1.87 2.12
C GLY A 68 18.38 1.84 2.66
N LYS A 69 17.41 2.25 1.82
CA LYS A 69 15.97 2.33 2.13
C LYS A 69 15.17 2.28 0.83
N ILE A 70 13.87 2.05 0.95
CA ILE A 70 12.91 2.21 -0.15
C ILE A 70 11.92 3.30 0.27
N PRO A 71 11.97 4.52 -0.30
CA PRO A 71 10.99 5.55 -0.02
C PRO A 71 9.64 5.16 -0.64
N ILE A 72 8.57 5.23 0.16
CA ILE A 72 7.21 4.99 -0.30
C ILE A 72 6.34 6.08 0.32
N THR A 73 5.87 7.01 -0.51
CA THR A 73 4.90 8.01 -0.06
C THR A 73 3.49 7.43 -0.23
N LEU A 74 2.77 7.30 0.89
CA LEU A 74 1.37 6.85 0.89
C LEU A 74 0.43 8.06 0.85
N PRO A 75 -0.72 7.97 0.16
CA PRO A 75 -1.69 9.06 0.13
C PRO A 75 -2.26 9.30 1.52
N THR A 76 -2.36 10.56 1.89
CA THR A 76 -3.06 11.00 3.10
C THR A 76 -4.56 10.93 2.87
N HIS A 77 -5.26 10.08 3.63
CA HIS A 77 -6.72 10.15 3.73
C HIS A 77 -7.10 11.19 4.79
N GLN A 78 -7.90 12.19 4.38
CA GLN A 78 -8.59 13.06 5.33
C GLN A 78 -9.82 12.33 5.85
N VAL A 79 -10.05 12.42 7.15
CA VAL A 79 -11.25 11.87 7.78
C VAL A 79 -12.37 12.89 7.59
N GLU A 80 -13.47 12.46 6.97
CA GLU A 80 -14.62 13.30 6.70
C GLU A 80 -15.64 13.21 7.84
N ALA A 81 -16.51 14.23 7.92
CA ALA A 81 -17.57 14.25 8.93
C ALA A 81 -18.52 13.03 8.81
N THR A 82 -18.66 12.45 7.62
CA THR A 82 -19.43 11.22 7.39
C THR A 82 -18.82 9.99 8.06
N ASP A 83 -17.50 9.96 8.22
CA ASP A 83 -16.79 8.82 8.82
C ASP A 83 -16.93 8.80 10.35
N LEU A 84 -17.08 9.98 10.96
CA LEU A 84 -17.15 10.17 12.41
C LEU A 84 -18.56 10.48 12.93
N GLY A 85 -19.45 10.96 12.06
CA GLY A 85 -20.73 11.58 12.44
C GLY A 85 -21.63 10.67 13.26
N ALA A 86 -21.67 9.37 12.94
CA ALA A 86 -22.48 8.40 13.70
C ALA A 86 -21.97 8.20 15.14
N VAL A 87 -20.65 8.20 15.34
CA VAL A 87 -20.04 8.05 16.66
C VAL A 87 -20.22 9.33 17.48
N LEU A 88 -20.06 10.49 16.85
CA LEU A 88 -20.21 11.80 17.52
C LEU A 88 -21.68 12.12 17.84
N ALA A 89 -22.64 11.67 17.03
CA ALA A 89 -24.06 11.86 17.28
C ALA A 89 -24.62 10.94 18.39
N ALA A 90 -23.90 9.88 18.74
CA ALA A 90 -24.26 8.94 19.81
C ALA A 90 -23.66 9.31 21.18
N ALA A 91 -22.90 10.41 21.26
CA ALA A 91 -22.24 10.92 22.47
C ALA A 91 -23.05 12.01 23.19
#